data_AF-A0A151AUF0-F1
#
_entry.id   AF-A0A151AUF0-F1
#
_cell.length_a   1.000
_cell.length_b   1.000
_cell.length_c   1.000
_cell.angle_alpha   90.00
_cell.angle_beta   90.00
_cell.angle_gamma   90.00
#
_symmetry.space_group_name_H-M   'P 1'
#
loop_
_entity.id
_entity.type
_entity.pdbx_description
1 polymer ?
#
loop_
_entity_poly.entity_id
_entity_poly.type
_entity_poly.pdbx_seq_one_letter_code
_entity_poly.pdbx_strand_id
1 'polypeptide(L)'
;MAGPEAANNAACAGGLVPLLALGLPFAPPTAILLSGLMIHGVTPGPLLIQNHPEIFWGVIGSMYLGNIFLVILNLPLVGVFASITKVSPKYLMPAILLLCVIGAYGENNSIFDVWVMLAFGFAGYILRKYDFEPAPLILGLVLGRILESNLRQSLLITGGSILGLWQRPITAVILSIAVIAIVAPVIIKYAFRKEVTGFVQQE
;
A
#
# COMPACT_ATOMS: atom_id res chain seq x y z
N MET A 1 -17.84 -0.88 -11.63
CA MET A 1 -17.38 -1.94 -10.71
C MET A 1 -16.04 -2.57 -11.13
N ALA A 2 -15.68 -2.65 -12.42
CA ALA A 2 -14.37 -3.17 -12.84
C ALA A 2 -13.16 -2.29 -12.44
N GLY A 3 -13.34 -0.96 -12.29
CA GLY A 3 -12.25 -0.03 -11.98
C GLY A 3 -11.50 -0.32 -10.66
N PRO A 4 -12.20 -0.38 -9.50
CA PRO A 4 -11.54 -0.62 -8.21
C PRO A 4 -10.82 -1.98 -8.14
N GLU A 5 -11.44 -3.03 -8.67
CA GLU A 5 -10.84 -4.38 -8.69
C GLU A 5 -9.63 -4.46 -9.62
N ALA A 6 -9.71 -3.84 -10.80
CA ALA A 6 -8.57 -3.76 -11.71
C ALA A 6 -7.41 -2.94 -11.11
N ALA A 7 -7.73 -1.84 -10.41
CA ALA A 7 -6.73 -1.03 -9.74
C ALA A 7 -6.04 -1.79 -8.60
N ASN A 8 -6.81 -2.51 -7.78
CA ASN A 8 -6.26 -3.35 -6.71
C ASN A 8 -5.40 -4.49 -7.26
N ASN A 9 -5.87 -5.20 -8.28
CA ASN A 9 -5.11 -6.29 -8.89
C ASN A 9 -3.81 -5.80 -9.56
N ALA A 10 -3.86 -4.64 -10.23
CA ALA A 10 -2.67 -4.00 -10.79
C ALA A 10 -1.68 -3.55 -9.70
N ALA A 11 -2.17 -3.01 -8.57
CA ALA A 11 -1.33 -2.62 -7.46
C ALA A 11 -0.61 -3.82 -6.81
N CYS A 12 -1.31 -4.94 -6.63
CA CYS A 12 -0.73 -6.18 -6.13
C CYS A 12 0.38 -6.72 -7.05
N ALA A 13 0.11 -6.78 -8.36
CA ALA A 13 1.12 -7.22 -9.35
C ALA A 13 2.29 -6.23 -9.47
N GLY A 14 2.01 -4.93 -9.42
CA GLY A 14 3.04 -3.88 -9.48
C GLY A 14 3.96 -3.87 -8.25
N GLY A 15 3.43 -4.20 -7.08
CA GLY A 15 4.21 -4.29 -5.83
C GLY A 15 5.23 -5.42 -5.79
N LEU A 16 5.11 -6.43 -6.66
CA LEU A 16 6.06 -7.54 -6.77
C LEU A 16 7.36 -7.14 -7.48
N VAL A 17 7.33 -6.14 -8.37
CA VAL A 17 8.51 -5.67 -9.10
C VAL A 17 9.60 -5.13 -8.14
N PRO A 18 9.33 -4.16 -7.25
CA PRO A 18 10.34 -3.68 -6.30
C PRO A 18 10.74 -4.76 -5.29
N LEU A 19 9.83 -5.67 -4.93
CA LEU A 19 10.16 -6.79 -4.05
C LEU A 19 11.19 -7.73 -4.70
N LEU A 20 10.93 -8.23 -5.90
CA LEU A 20 11.80 -9.22 -6.55
C LEU A 20 13.08 -8.58 -7.10
N ALA A 21 13.01 -7.34 -7.58
CA ALA A 21 14.15 -6.66 -8.18
C ALA A 21 15.07 -5.99 -7.14
N LEU A 22 14.53 -5.46 -6.05
CA LEU A 22 15.29 -4.69 -5.05
C LEU A 22 15.26 -5.30 -3.64
N GLY A 23 14.43 -6.32 -3.39
CA GLY A 23 14.26 -6.87 -2.04
C GLY A 23 13.42 -5.97 -1.11
N LEU A 24 12.65 -5.03 -1.67
CA LEU A 24 11.92 -4.02 -0.89
C LEU A 24 10.41 -4.28 -0.90
N PRO A 25 9.78 -4.52 0.26
CA PRO A 25 8.34 -4.73 0.32
C PRO A 25 7.59 -3.40 0.24
N PHE A 26 6.54 -3.35 -0.58
CA PHE A 26 5.72 -2.14 -0.81
C PHE A 26 4.31 -2.22 -0.17
N ALA A 27 3.88 -3.43 0.20
CA ALA A 27 2.61 -3.70 0.86
C ALA A 27 2.75 -4.83 1.90
N PRO A 28 1.87 -4.94 2.91
CA PRO A 28 1.95 -5.99 3.93
C PRO A 28 2.05 -7.42 3.37
N PRO A 29 1.28 -7.83 2.34
CA PRO A 29 1.42 -9.16 1.76
C PRO A 29 2.81 -9.42 1.15
N THR A 30 3.41 -8.40 0.52
CA THR A 30 4.76 -8.51 -0.05
C THR A 30 5.86 -8.62 1.01
N ALA A 31 5.63 -8.07 2.22
CA ALA A 31 6.55 -8.23 3.34
C ALA A 31 6.51 -9.66 3.92
N ILE A 32 5.33 -10.27 3.95
CA ILE A 32 5.19 -11.68 4.33
C ILE A 32 5.88 -12.57 3.30
N LEU A 33 5.69 -12.28 2.00
CA LEU A 33 6.38 -13.00 0.93
C LEU A 33 7.91 -12.85 1.03
N LEU A 34 8.42 -11.64 1.26
CA LEU A 34 9.85 -11.40 1.52
C LEU A 34 10.36 -12.28 2.67
N SER A 35 9.63 -12.28 3.78
CA SER A 35 9.98 -13.07 4.97
C SER A 35 9.98 -14.56 4.66
N GLY A 36 9.00 -15.06 3.92
CA GLY A 36 8.94 -16.46 3.48
C GLY A 36 10.12 -16.84 2.58
N LEU A 37 10.45 -16.01 1.59
CA LEU A 37 11.62 -16.24 0.73
C LEU A 37 12.91 -16.28 1.56
N MET A 38 13.08 -15.34 2.49
CA MET A 38 14.24 -15.29 3.38
C MET A 38 14.34 -16.50 4.30
N ILE A 39 13.21 -17.00 4.83
CA ILE A 39 13.15 -18.24 5.64
C ILE A 39 13.62 -19.45 4.82
N HIS A 40 13.31 -19.47 3.52
CA HIS A 40 13.77 -20.51 2.59
C HIS A 40 15.19 -20.26 2.05
N GLY A 41 15.93 -19.30 2.60
CA GLY A 41 17.31 -18.99 2.20
C GLY A 41 17.43 -18.21 0.88
N VAL A 42 16.33 -17.69 0.37
CA VAL A 42 16.27 -16.97 -0.91
C VAL A 42 16.23 -15.48 -0.62
N THR A 43 17.28 -14.77 -1.02
CA THR A 43 17.34 -13.31 -0.85
C THR A 43 16.86 -12.62 -2.14
N PRO A 44 15.71 -11.93 -2.12
CA PRO A 44 15.21 -11.23 -3.30
C PRO A 44 16.08 -10.02 -3.63
N GLY A 45 16.17 -9.67 -4.91
CA GLY A 45 17.06 -8.62 -5.41
C GLY A 45 17.59 -8.91 -6.82
N PRO A 46 18.53 -8.10 -7.34
CA PRO A 46 19.00 -8.23 -8.72
C PRO A 46 19.68 -9.57 -9.00
N LEU A 47 20.24 -10.19 -7.96
CA LEU A 47 20.91 -11.49 -8.02
C LEU A 47 19.93 -12.67 -8.01
N LEU A 48 18.66 -12.47 -7.64
CA LEU A 48 17.65 -13.52 -7.59
C LEU A 48 17.48 -14.20 -8.95
N ILE A 49 17.50 -13.42 -10.03
CA ILE A 49 17.35 -13.92 -11.41
C ILE A 49 18.53 -14.81 -11.82
N GLN A 50 19.72 -14.55 -11.27
CA GLN A 50 20.94 -15.32 -11.58
C GLN A 50 21.08 -16.56 -10.70
N ASN A 51 20.86 -16.41 -9.39
CA ASN A 51 21.09 -17.46 -8.40
C ASN A 51 19.91 -18.41 -8.23
N HIS A 52 18.69 -17.92 -8.43
CA HIS A 52 17.43 -18.67 -8.26
C HIS A 52 16.44 -18.40 -9.40
N PRO A 53 16.82 -18.66 -10.67
CA PRO A 53 15.95 -18.41 -11.83
C PRO A 53 14.64 -19.18 -11.75
N GLU A 54 14.65 -20.39 -11.19
CA GLU A 54 13.47 -21.22 -10.99
C GLU A 54 12.45 -20.59 -10.05
N ILE A 55 12.91 -19.92 -8.98
CA ILE A 55 12.02 -19.22 -8.04
C ILE A 55 11.49 -17.94 -8.67
N PHE A 56 12.35 -17.17 -9.36
CA PHE A 56 11.93 -15.95 -10.04
C PHE A 56 10.84 -16.24 -11.08
N TRP A 57 11.09 -17.15 -12.02
CA TRP A 57 10.12 -17.52 -13.04
C TRP A 57 8.94 -18.31 -12.46
N GLY A 58 9.12 -19.05 -11.38
CA GLY A 58 8.05 -19.72 -10.65
C GLY A 58 7.04 -18.74 -10.06
N VAL A 59 7.51 -17.67 -9.41
CA VAL A 59 6.65 -16.63 -8.84
C VAL A 59 5.91 -15.89 -9.96
N ILE A 60 6.61 -15.46 -11.01
CA ILE A 60 6.00 -14.79 -12.16
C ILE A 60 4.96 -15.70 -12.84
N GLY A 61 5.31 -16.95 -13.10
CA GLY A 61 4.43 -17.96 -13.68
C GLY A 61 3.18 -18.22 -12.83
N SER A 62 3.35 -18.35 -11.50
CA SER A 62 2.21 -18.49 -10.58
C SER A 62 1.31 -17.25 -10.56
N MET A 63 1.86 -16.06 -10.82
CA MET A 63 1.07 -14.84 -10.88
C MET A 63 0.19 -14.81 -12.13
N TYR A 64 0.73 -15.22 -13.29
CA TYR A 64 -0.09 -15.36 -14.51
C TYR A 64 -1.16 -16.44 -14.35
N LEU A 65 -0.77 -17.63 -13.87
CA LEU A 65 -1.70 -18.74 -13.66
C LEU A 65 -2.76 -18.37 -12.62
N GLY A 66 -2.36 -17.73 -11.52
CA GLY A 66 -3.24 -17.23 -10.47
C GLY A 66 -4.23 -16.21 -11.00
N ASN A 67 -3.84 -15.31 -11.90
CA ASN A 67 -4.76 -14.38 -12.55
C ASN A 67 -5.77 -15.09 -13.47
N ILE A 68 -5.36 -16.14 -14.17
CA ILE A 68 -6.29 -16.98 -14.96
C ILE A 68 -7.32 -17.63 -14.02
N PHE A 69 -6.87 -18.26 -12.93
CA PHE A 69 -7.77 -18.82 -11.93
C PHE A 69 -8.66 -17.77 -11.27
N LEU A 70 -8.13 -16.57 -11.02
CA LEU A 70 -8.88 -15.45 -10.49
C LEU A 70 -10.03 -15.10 -11.43
N VAL A 71 -9.80 -14.99 -12.74
CA VAL A 71 -10.88 -14.76 -13.72
C VAL A 71 -11.90 -15.90 -13.71
N ILE A 72 -11.43 -17.15 -13.72
CA ILE A 72 -12.31 -18.33 -13.72
C ILE A 72 -13.19 -18.39 -12.47
N LEU A 73 -12.67 -18.03 -11.30
CA LEU A 73 -13.42 -18.03 -10.04
C LEU A 73 -14.28 -16.77 -9.89
N ASN A 74 -13.78 -15.61 -10.27
CA ASN A 74 -14.47 -14.34 -10.05
C ASN A 74 -15.65 -14.15 -11.01
N LEU A 75 -15.55 -14.61 -12.26
CA LEU A 75 -16.62 -14.48 -13.25
C LEU A 75 -17.94 -15.16 -12.86
N PRO A 76 -17.98 -16.40 -12.33
CA PRO A 76 -19.22 -17.00 -11.81
C PRO A 76 -19.63 -16.41 -10.46
N LEU A 77 -18.69 -16.04 -9.59
CA LEU A 77 -18.99 -15.52 -8.25
C LEU A 77 -19.41 -14.03 -8.25
N VAL A 78 -19.21 -13.30 -9.35
CA VAL A 78 -19.56 -11.88 -9.46
C VAL A 78 -21.04 -11.64 -9.13
N GLY A 79 -21.93 -12.57 -9.49
CA GLY A 79 -23.35 -12.49 -9.16
C GLY A 79 -23.63 -12.57 -7.66
N VAL A 80 -22.87 -13.39 -6.93
CA VAL A 80 -22.96 -13.51 -5.47
C VAL A 80 -22.44 -12.24 -4.81
N PHE A 81 -21.28 -11.75 -5.22
CA PHE A 81 -20.70 -10.51 -4.69
C PHE A 81 -21.59 -9.29 -4.99
N ALA A 82 -22.18 -9.22 -6.18
CA ALA A 82 -23.14 -8.17 -6.53
C ALA A 82 -24.47 -8.29 -5.76
N SER A 83 -24.82 -9.47 -5.25
CA SER A 83 -25.99 -9.64 -4.39
C SER A 83 -25.73 -9.14 -2.97
N ILE A 84 -24.51 -9.36 -2.45
CA ILE A 84 -24.09 -8.90 -1.11
C ILE A 84 -24.20 -7.37 -0.98
N THR A 85 -23.88 -6.62 -2.03
CA THR A 85 -23.99 -5.14 -2.00
C THR A 85 -25.43 -4.63 -1.93
N LYS A 86 -26.43 -5.47 -2.26
CA LYS A 86 -27.86 -5.14 -2.13
C LYS A 86 -28.39 -5.40 -0.72
N VAL A 87 -27.64 -6.13 0.13
CA VAL A 87 -28.04 -6.39 1.51
C VAL A 87 -27.96 -5.11 2.32
N SER A 88 -28.98 -4.83 3.12
CA SER A 88 -29.01 -3.63 3.95
C SER A 88 -27.78 -3.55 4.87
N PRO A 89 -27.12 -2.38 4.99
CA PRO A 89 -25.96 -2.19 5.86
C PRO A 89 -26.19 -2.62 7.32
N LYS A 90 -27.44 -2.63 7.78
CA LYS A 90 -27.85 -3.07 9.13
C LYS A 90 -27.47 -4.52 9.43
N TYR A 91 -27.48 -5.40 8.41
CA TYR A 91 -27.08 -6.80 8.56
C TYR A 91 -25.62 -7.03 8.16
N LEU A 92 -25.14 -6.24 7.19
CA LEU A 92 -23.78 -6.38 6.67
C LEU A 92 -22.72 -5.96 7.69
N MET A 93 -22.93 -4.83 8.37
CA MET A 93 -21.99 -4.31 9.38
C MET A 93 -21.69 -5.29 10.53
N PRO A 94 -22.69 -5.90 11.20
CA PRO A 94 -22.41 -6.88 12.25
C PRO A 94 -21.74 -8.16 11.72
N ALA A 95 -22.07 -8.61 10.51
CA ALA A 95 -21.40 -9.74 9.88
C ALA A 95 -19.92 -9.44 9.60
N ILE A 96 -19.61 -8.24 9.08
CA ILE A 96 -18.23 -7.77 8.88
C ILE A 96 -17.49 -7.69 10.22
N LEU A 97 -18.11 -7.11 11.26
CA LEU A 97 -17.50 -7.03 12.59
C LEU A 97 -17.17 -8.40 13.16
N LEU A 98 -18.08 -9.38 13.03
CA LEU A 98 -17.82 -10.76 13.46
C LEU A 98 -16.64 -11.37 12.70
N LEU A 99 -16.58 -11.20 11.38
CA LEU A 99 -15.45 -11.67 10.58
C LEU A 99 -14.13 -10.99 10.98
N CYS A 100 -14.15 -9.69 11.28
CA CYS A 100 -12.97 -8.98 11.76
C CYS A 100 -12.51 -9.47 13.14
N VAL A 101 -13.43 -9.77 14.06
CA VAL A 101 -13.09 -10.33 15.37
C VAL A 101 -12.48 -11.73 15.21
N ILE A 102 -13.07 -12.58 14.36
CA ILE A 102 -12.55 -13.92 14.06
C ILE A 102 -11.16 -13.80 13.43
N GLY A 103 -10.95 -12.88 12.48
CA GLY A 103 -9.67 -12.65 11.84
C GLY A 103 -8.59 -12.14 12.80
N ALA A 104 -8.91 -11.13 13.63
CA ALA A 104 -7.99 -10.59 14.63
C ALA A 104 -7.60 -11.65 15.68
N TYR A 105 -8.56 -12.49 16.07
CA TYR A 105 -8.27 -13.60 16.98
C TYR A 105 -7.48 -14.72 16.29
N GLY A 106 -7.75 -15.00 15.02
CA GLY A 106 -7.19 -16.14 14.29
C GLY A 106 -5.68 -16.08 14.03
N GLU A 107 -5.10 -14.88 13.94
CA GLU A 107 -3.66 -14.70 13.67
C GLU A 107 -2.78 -15.17 14.83
N ASN A 108 -3.05 -14.70 16.06
CA ASN A 108 -2.21 -14.99 17.23
C ASN A 108 -2.96 -15.74 18.36
N ASN A 109 -4.22 -16.14 18.17
CA ASN A 109 -5.11 -16.66 19.21
C ASN A 109 -5.15 -15.76 20.47
N SER A 110 -5.07 -14.44 20.26
CA SER A 110 -4.93 -13.45 21.32
C SER A 110 -6.18 -12.57 21.42
N ILE A 111 -6.78 -12.51 22.61
CA ILE A 111 -7.91 -11.60 22.85
C ILE A 111 -7.47 -10.13 22.91
N PHE A 112 -6.19 -9.88 23.18
CA PHE A 112 -5.62 -8.54 23.15
C PHE A 112 -5.71 -7.94 21.73
N ASP A 113 -5.47 -8.74 20.70
CA ASP A 113 -5.54 -8.30 19.30
C ASP A 113 -6.98 -7.88 18.93
N VAL A 114 -7.98 -8.54 19.51
CA VAL A 114 -9.39 -8.17 19.37
C VAL A 114 -9.67 -6.81 20.05
N TRP A 115 -9.14 -6.57 21.24
CA TRP A 115 -9.28 -5.28 21.91
C TRP A 115 -8.61 -4.14 21.14
N VAL A 116 -7.41 -4.39 20.60
CA VAL A 116 -6.70 -3.43 19.74
C VAL A 116 -7.51 -3.16 18.47
N MET A 117 -8.05 -4.20 17.83
CA MET A 117 -8.92 -4.07 16.66
C MET A 117 -10.16 -3.21 16.94
N LEU A 118 -10.84 -3.43 18.07
CA LEU A 118 -12.00 -2.63 18.47
C LEU A 118 -11.62 -1.17 18.77
N ALA A 119 -10.51 -0.94 19.47
CA ALA A 119 -10.03 0.40 19.79
C ALA A 119 -9.68 1.20 18.52
N PHE A 120 -8.92 0.61 17.60
CA PHE A 120 -8.58 1.25 16.33
C PHE A 120 -9.76 1.36 15.38
N GLY A 121 -10.70 0.40 15.40
CA GLY A 121 -11.96 0.48 14.66
C GLY A 121 -12.81 1.66 15.11
N PHE A 122 -12.91 1.89 16.42
CA PHE A 122 -13.60 3.05 16.99
C PHE A 122 -12.87 4.36 16.68
N ALA A 123 -11.54 4.39 16.80
CA ALA A 123 -10.74 5.55 16.41
C ALA A 123 -10.92 5.90 14.92
N GLY A 124 -10.94 4.90 14.04
CA GLY A 124 -11.22 5.06 12.61
C GLY A 124 -12.62 5.61 12.33
N TYR A 125 -13.63 5.18 13.10
CA TYR A 125 -14.98 5.75 13.02
C TYR A 125 -15.01 7.24 13.40
N ILE A 126 -14.30 7.62 14.46
CA ILE A 126 -14.17 9.02 14.86
C ILE A 126 -13.49 9.85 13.77
N LEU A 127 -12.37 9.37 13.22
CA LEU A 127 -11.64 10.05 12.15
C LEU A 127 -12.54 10.32 10.94
N ARG A 128 -13.32 9.32 10.53
CA ARG A 128 -14.28 9.44 9.43
C ARG A 128 -15.39 10.46 9.71
N LYS A 129 -15.78 10.63 10.98
CA LYS A 129 -16.77 11.64 11.39
C LYS A 129 -16.25 13.08 11.25
N TYR A 130 -14.93 13.26 11.29
CA TYR A 130 -14.26 14.55 11.10
C TYR A 130 -13.74 14.76 9.66
N ASP A 131 -14.27 14.02 8.67
CA ASP A 131 -13.84 14.06 7.27
C ASP A 131 -12.36 13.71 7.03
N PHE A 132 -11.70 13.05 7.99
CA PHE A 132 -10.40 12.44 7.74
C PHE A 132 -10.59 11.10 7.06
N GLU A 133 -9.95 10.92 5.90
CA GLU A 133 -9.85 9.62 5.27
C GLU A 133 -8.85 8.74 6.03
N PRO A 134 -9.28 7.61 6.64
CA PRO A 134 -8.39 6.76 7.42
C PRO A 134 -7.35 6.03 6.55
N ALA A 135 -7.61 5.86 5.26
CA ALA A 135 -6.71 5.14 4.34
C ALA A 135 -5.34 5.84 4.17
N PRO A 136 -5.26 7.15 3.82
CA PRO A 136 -4.00 7.89 3.82
C PRO A 136 -3.27 7.91 5.17
N LEU A 137 -4.01 7.96 6.28
CA LEU A 137 -3.43 7.99 7.62
C LEU A 137 -2.68 6.68 7.94
N ILE A 138 -3.33 5.54 7.69
CA ILE A 138 -2.74 4.21 7.90
C ILE A 138 -1.53 4.03 6.98
N LEU A 139 -1.65 4.44 5.72
CA LEU A 139 -0.55 4.39 4.76
C LEU A 139 0.65 5.21 5.24
N GLY A 140 0.42 6.43 5.73
CA GLY A 140 1.46 7.28 6.32
C GLY A 140 2.11 6.67 7.56
N LEU A 141 1.34 5.99 8.41
CA LEU A 141 1.87 5.30 9.60
C LEU A 141 2.81 4.15 9.22
N VAL A 142 2.39 3.30 8.28
CA VAL A 142 3.20 2.16 7.82
C VAL A 142 4.43 2.63 7.05
N LEU A 143 4.24 3.54 6.08
CA LEU A 143 5.33 4.11 5.30
C LEU A 143 6.30 4.91 6.16
N GLY A 144 5.82 5.60 7.20
CA GLY A 144 6.66 6.37 8.10
C GLY A 144 7.73 5.50 8.76
N ARG A 145 7.37 4.30 9.22
CA ARG A 145 8.30 3.35 9.83
C ARG A 145 9.36 2.86 8.85
N ILE A 146 8.95 2.56 7.62
CA ILE A 146 9.85 2.14 6.53
C ILE A 146 10.76 3.30 6.11
N LEU A 147 10.22 4.51 6.01
CA LEU A 147 10.96 5.72 5.67
C LEU A 147 12.02 6.01 6.73
N GLU A 148 11.67 5.95 8.01
CA GLU A 148 12.58 6.22 9.11
C GLU A 148 13.74 5.20 9.15
N SER A 149 13.45 3.91 8.97
CA SER A 149 14.50 2.88 8.96
C SER A 149 15.47 3.08 7.79
N ASN A 150 14.94 3.33 6.59
CA ASN A 150 15.76 3.56 5.39
C ASN A 150 16.54 4.88 5.46
N LEU A 151 15.94 5.95 6.01
CA LEU A 151 16.61 7.23 6.22
C LEU A 151 17.75 7.08 7.22
N ARG A 152 17.50 6.40 8.35
CA ARG A 152 18.52 6.11 9.36
C ARG A 152 19.67 5.30 8.78
N GLN A 153 19.36 4.24 8.03
CA GLN A 153 20.37 3.44 7.34
C GLN A 153 21.18 4.26 6.35
N SER A 154 20.53 5.12 5.56
CA SER A 154 21.19 5.99 4.59
C SER A 154 22.11 7.02 5.27
N LEU A 155 21.67 7.60 6.40
CA LEU A 155 22.47 8.52 7.20
C LEU A 155 23.68 7.83 7.84
N LEU A 156 23.53 6.59 8.32
CA LEU A 156 24.66 5.80 8.81
C LEU A 156 25.71 5.57 7.72
N ILE A 157 25.28 5.26 6.49
CA ILE A 157 26.18 5.08 5.33
C ILE A 157 26.88 6.39 4.94
N THR A 158 26.25 7.53 5.13
CA THR A 158 26.80 8.86 4.81
C THR A 158 27.48 9.57 5.99
N GLY A 159 27.71 8.86 7.10
CA GLY A 159 28.39 9.40 8.28
C GLY A 159 27.59 10.47 9.04
N GLY A 160 26.26 10.44 8.95
CA GLY A 160 25.34 11.35 9.64
C GLY A 160 25.02 12.64 8.88
N SER A 161 25.57 12.85 7.70
CA SER A 161 25.35 14.08 6.91
C SER A 161 24.12 13.97 6.01
N ILE A 162 23.09 14.79 6.28
CA ILE A 162 21.91 14.95 5.40
C ILE A 162 22.34 15.44 3.99
N LEU A 163 23.38 16.28 3.92
CA LEU A 163 23.95 16.76 2.65
C LEU A 163 24.59 15.63 1.84
N GLY A 164 25.02 14.54 2.49
CA GLY A 164 25.54 13.35 1.83
C GLY A 164 24.49 12.64 0.95
N LEU A 165 23.20 12.80 1.24
CA LEU A 165 22.13 12.29 0.37
C LEU A 165 22.04 13.06 -0.96
N TRP A 166 22.34 14.36 -0.96
CA TRP A 166 22.34 15.19 -2.17
C TRP A 166 23.61 15.05 -3.02
N GLN A 167 24.68 14.50 -2.46
CA GLN A 167 25.91 14.23 -3.20
C GLN A 167 25.81 13.00 -4.12
N ARG A 168 24.84 12.11 -3.89
CA ARG A 168 24.59 10.97 -4.76
C ARG A 168 23.62 11.36 -5.89
N PRO A 169 24.03 11.26 -7.17
CA PRO A 169 23.26 11.82 -8.29
C PRO A 169 21.85 11.22 -8.41
N ILE A 170 21.70 9.91 -8.15
CA ILE A 170 20.41 9.22 -8.21
C ILE A 170 19.48 9.71 -7.08
N THR A 171 20.01 9.79 -5.86
CA THR A 171 19.25 10.24 -4.68
C THR A 171 18.84 11.71 -4.81
N ALA A 172 19.72 12.56 -5.31
CA ALA A 172 19.43 13.97 -5.56
C ALA A 172 18.30 14.15 -6.58
N VAL A 173 18.33 13.40 -7.70
CA VAL A 173 17.26 13.45 -8.71
C VAL A 173 15.93 13.00 -8.14
N ILE A 174 15.89 11.86 -7.43
CA ILE A 174 14.65 11.32 -6.83
C ILE A 174 14.09 12.28 -5.77
N LEU A 175 14.93 12.80 -4.88
CA LEU A 175 14.51 13.76 -3.85
C LEU A 175 14.01 15.07 -4.47
N SER A 176 14.66 15.55 -5.53
CA SER A 176 14.20 16.74 -6.26
C SER A 176 12.83 16.52 -6.87
N ILE A 177 12.60 15.38 -7.53
CA ILE A 177 11.28 15.01 -8.08
C ILE A 177 10.24 14.93 -6.97
N ALA A 178 10.56 14.32 -5.83
CA ALA A 178 9.64 14.22 -4.70
C ALA A 178 9.25 15.60 -4.14
N VAL A 179 10.21 16.51 -3.98
CA VAL A 179 9.94 17.90 -3.55
C VAL A 179 9.06 18.62 -4.58
N ILE A 180 9.36 18.49 -5.87
CA ILE A 180 8.55 19.08 -6.93
C ILE A 180 7.12 18.51 -6.91
N ALA A 181 6.94 17.20 -6.74
CA ALA A 181 5.62 16.57 -6.70
C ALA A 181 4.76 17.04 -5.52
N ILE A 182 5.38 17.38 -4.38
CA ILE A 182 4.67 17.94 -3.21
C ILE A 182 4.37 19.43 -3.41
N VAL A 183 5.33 20.19 -3.94
CA VAL A 183 5.26 21.65 -4.01
C VAL A 183 4.45 22.13 -5.23
N ALA A 184 4.53 21.45 -6.37
CA ALA A 184 3.82 21.77 -7.60
C ALA A 184 2.29 21.90 -7.41
N PRO A 185 1.56 20.95 -6.81
CA PRO A 185 0.11 21.08 -6.62
C PRO A 185 -0.25 22.23 -5.68
N VAL A 186 0.60 22.54 -4.69
CA VAL A 186 0.40 23.68 -3.78
C VAL A 186 0.56 24.99 -4.55
N ILE A 187 1.65 25.15 -5.33
CA ILE A 187 1.91 26.35 -6.13
C ILE A 187 0.82 26.55 -7.18
N ILE A 188 0.45 25.51 -7.92
CA ILE A 188 -0.62 25.55 -8.94
C ILE A 188 -1.94 25.98 -8.31
N LYS A 189 -2.30 25.42 -7.14
CA LYS A 189 -3.52 25.82 -6.41
C LYS A 189 -3.50 27.29 -6.00
N TYR A 190 -2.35 27.85 -5.61
CA TYR A 190 -2.23 29.28 -5.28
C TYR A 190 -2.15 30.19 -6.51
N ALA A 191 -1.56 29.74 -7.61
CA ALA A 191 -1.46 30.49 -8.87
C ALA A 191 -2.81 30.60 -9.59
N PHE A 192 -3.57 29.50 -9.71
CA PHE A 192 -4.88 29.47 -10.37
C PHE A 192 -6.03 30.02 -9.54
N ARG A 193 -5.86 30.18 -8.21
CA ARG A 193 -6.87 30.85 -7.37
C ARG A 193 -6.94 32.37 -7.61
N LYS A 194 -5.92 32.97 -8.25
CA LYS A 194 -5.93 34.40 -8.60
C LYS A 194 -6.81 34.74 -9.81
N GLU A 195 -7.01 33.83 -10.76
CA GLU A 195 -7.78 34.15 -11.98
C GLU A 195 -9.29 34.13 -11.77
N VAL A 196 -9.83 33.27 -10.90
CA VAL A 196 -11.30 33.16 -10.68
C VAL A 196 -11.87 34.36 -9.91
N THR A 197 -11.06 35.06 -9.12
CA THR A 197 -11.53 36.24 -8.35
C THR A 197 -11.60 37.51 -9.21
N GLY A 198 -10.93 37.54 -10.37
CA GLY A 198 -10.94 38.69 -11.29
C GLY A 198 -12.18 38.79 -12.18
N PHE A 199 -12.95 37.71 -12.36
CA PHE A 199 -14.14 37.69 -13.21
C PHE A 199 -15.45 38.04 -12.48
N VAL A 200 -15.48 37.98 -11.13
CA VAL A 200 -16.67 38.27 -10.33
C VAL A 200 -16.87 39.78 -10.07
N GLN A 201 -15.91 40.63 -10.48
CA GLN A 201 -15.93 42.07 -10.23
C GLN A 201 -16.32 42.91 -11.47
N GLN A 202 -16.75 42.25 -12.55
CA GLN A 202 -17.25 42.92 -13.77
C GLN A 202 -18.70 42.57 -14.15
N GLU A 203 -19.48 41.96 -13.25
CA GLU A 203 -20.95 41.90 -13.36
C GLU A 203 -21.62 42.82 -12.32
#